data_AF-A0A3C1T6G8-F1
#
_entry.id   AF-A0A3C1T6G8-F1
#
_cell.length_a   1.000
_cell.length_b   1.000
_cell.length_c   1.000
_cell.angle_alpha   90.00
_cell.angle_beta   90.00
_cell.angle_gamma   90.00
#
_symmetry.space_group_name_H-M   'P 1'
#
loop_
_entity.id
_entity.type
_entity.pdbx_description
1 polymer ?
#
loop_
_entity_poly.entity_id
_entity_poly.type
_entity_poly.pdbx_seq_one_letter_code
_entity_poly.pdbx_strand_id
1 'polypeptide(L)'
;MKKLFVLLQLLPLITAAQYASPRFEHDTLFTSGGYKIYKGQVLQLGNGSSDAGYFRFVKFHTNMARNDTYTLQGSSILVKDLRQFKLSSSGNHTIRITGTATRKDKSTLEADVIMTFDKAIYGEFGLAPELVVPDEYRKSPAAPVNEEPVKQPAKEEVKKTAAPEELNKQPVPEDLKKRLVADEIKKLFDLYKAGALTKEEYEKQKKKLLEQ
;
A
#
# COMPACT_ATOMS: atom_id res chain seq x y z
N MET A 1 27.23 -7.93 49.77
CA MET A 1 26.95 -6.59 49.19
C MET A 1 27.61 -6.30 47.83
N LYS A 2 28.71 -6.96 47.44
CA LYS A 2 29.38 -6.70 46.14
C LYS A 2 28.63 -7.20 44.88
N LYS A 3 27.72 -8.17 45.02
CA LYS A 3 26.93 -8.70 43.89
C LYS A 3 25.77 -7.81 43.44
N LEU A 4 25.40 -6.78 44.22
CA LEU A 4 24.30 -5.87 43.88
C LEU A 4 24.75 -4.73 42.94
N PHE A 5 26.04 -4.36 42.96
CA PHE A 5 26.59 -3.29 42.10
C PHE A 5 26.73 -3.70 40.62
N VAL A 6 26.88 -4.99 40.33
CA VAL A 6 27.00 -5.50 38.96
C VAL A 6 25.65 -5.41 38.22
N LEU A 7 24.52 -5.52 38.92
CA LEU A 7 23.19 -5.41 38.32
C LEU A 7 22.86 -3.97 37.89
N LEU A 8 23.41 -2.96 38.59
CA LEU A 8 23.15 -1.55 38.31
C LEU A 8 23.92 -1.03 37.07
N GLN A 9 25.06 -1.64 36.75
CA GLN A 9 25.89 -1.28 35.58
C GLN A 9 25.31 -1.80 34.25
N LEU A 10 24.35 -2.72 34.27
CA LEU A 10 23.70 -3.28 33.08
C LEU A 10 22.40 -2.57 32.66
N LEU A 11 21.89 -1.64 33.49
CA LEU A 11 20.66 -0.89 33.21
C LEU A 11 20.71 0.04 31.96
N PRO A 12 21.82 0.69 31.57
CA PRO A 12 21.79 1.59 30.41
C PRO A 12 21.78 0.86 29.05
N LEU A 13 21.96 -0.47 29.02
CA LEU A 13 21.92 -1.25 27.77
C LEU A 13 20.50 -1.67 27.36
N ILE A 14 19.50 -1.56 28.25
CA ILE A 14 18.12 -2.00 27.97
C ILE A 14 17.28 -0.86 27.35
N THR A 15 17.73 0.39 27.41
CA THR A 15 16.98 1.54 26.89
C THR A 15 17.04 1.75 25.37
N ALA A 16 17.93 1.06 24.65
CA ALA A 16 18.15 1.31 23.22
C ALA A 16 17.25 0.51 22.26
N ALA A 17 16.34 -0.34 22.75
CA ALA A 17 15.59 -1.29 21.90
C ALA A 17 14.05 -1.13 21.95
N GLN A 18 13.53 -0.07 22.57
CA GLN A 18 12.08 0.17 22.53
C GLN A 18 11.71 0.72 21.15
N TYR A 19 11.19 -0.15 20.27
CA TYR A 19 10.54 0.29 19.04
C TYR A 19 9.48 1.34 19.41
N ALA A 20 9.72 2.58 18.99
CA ALA A 20 8.79 3.66 19.28
C ALA A 20 7.47 3.35 18.56
N SER A 21 6.40 3.16 19.34
CA SER A 21 5.06 3.04 18.77
C SER A 21 4.75 4.27 17.92
N PRO A 22 4.08 4.11 16.77
CA PRO A 22 3.71 5.25 15.95
C PRO A 22 2.83 6.22 16.73
N ARG A 23 3.09 7.51 16.56
CA ARG A 23 2.33 8.58 17.21
C ARG A 23 2.34 9.85 16.38
N PHE A 24 1.35 10.69 16.61
CA PHE A 24 1.21 11.97 15.96
C PHE A 24 1.12 13.07 17.01
N GLU A 25 2.14 13.91 17.08
CA GLU A 25 2.31 14.94 18.11
C GLU A 25 2.93 16.18 17.47
N HIS A 26 2.42 17.38 17.80
CA HIS A 26 2.97 18.66 17.33
C HIS A 26 3.17 18.71 15.80
N ASP A 27 2.13 18.37 15.03
CA ASP A 27 2.15 18.32 13.56
C ASP A 27 3.23 17.42 12.96
N THR A 28 3.74 16.47 13.75
CA THR A 28 4.78 15.52 13.36
C THR A 28 4.30 14.10 13.61
N LEU A 29 4.29 13.30 12.55
CA LEU A 29 4.08 11.87 12.60
C LEU A 29 5.41 11.16 12.80
N PHE A 30 5.49 10.31 13.82
CA PHE A 30 6.59 9.40 14.08
C PHE A 30 6.17 7.99 13.66
N THR A 31 6.92 7.35 12.78
CA THR A 31 6.62 6.01 12.25
C THR A 31 7.27 4.91 13.09
N SER A 32 6.89 3.65 12.85
CA SER A 32 7.39 2.50 13.62
C SER A 32 8.91 2.31 13.51
N GLY A 33 9.51 2.71 12.37
CA GLY A 33 10.96 2.63 12.16
C GLY A 33 11.67 3.96 12.32
N GLY A 34 11.08 4.91 13.07
CA GLY A 34 11.75 6.16 13.46
C GLY A 34 11.80 7.24 12.39
N TYR A 35 11.24 7.00 11.19
CA TYR A 35 11.06 8.05 10.19
C TYR A 35 10.04 9.07 10.68
N LYS A 36 10.22 10.33 10.29
CA LYS A 36 9.32 11.42 10.68
C LYS A 36 8.70 12.04 9.44
N ILE A 37 7.40 12.34 9.54
CA ILE A 37 6.66 13.10 8.54
C ILE A 37 6.09 14.36 9.20
N TYR A 38 6.46 15.54 8.72
CA TYR A 38 6.04 16.82 9.30
C TYR A 38 5.65 17.84 8.23
N LYS A 39 4.93 18.88 8.66
CA LYS A 39 4.53 20.00 7.80
C LYS A 39 5.75 20.70 7.17
N GLY A 40 5.70 20.95 5.88
CA GLY A 40 6.79 21.54 5.09
C GLY A 40 7.78 20.52 4.52
N GLN A 41 7.70 19.25 4.92
CA GLN A 41 8.52 18.19 4.35
C GLN A 41 8.05 17.83 2.93
N VAL A 42 9.00 17.49 2.06
CA VAL A 42 8.73 16.95 0.74
C VAL A 42 8.78 15.42 0.80
N LEU A 43 7.65 14.79 0.57
CA LEU A 43 7.52 13.34 0.48
C LEU A 43 7.72 12.88 -0.95
N GLN A 44 8.65 11.95 -1.17
CA GLN A 44 8.93 11.39 -2.49
C GLN A 44 8.11 10.12 -2.70
N LEU A 45 7.26 10.10 -3.71
CA LEU A 45 6.48 8.92 -4.07
C LEU A 45 7.30 7.98 -4.95
N GLY A 46 7.25 6.69 -4.62
CA GLY A 46 7.83 5.62 -5.41
C GLY A 46 6.90 5.17 -6.54
N ASN A 47 7.01 3.88 -6.88
CA ASN A 47 6.09 3.23 -7.80
C ASN A 47 4.88 2.69 -7.03
N GLY A 48 3.74 2.57 -7.69
CA GLY A 48 2.58 1.91 -7.09
C GLY A 48 2.84 0.41 -6.94
N SER A 49 2.45 -0.16 -5.80
CA SER A 49 2.81 -1.54 -5.46
C SER A 49 1.81 -2.60 -5.95
N SER A 50 0.70 -2.22 -6.60
CA SER A 50 -0.21 -3.20 -7.21
C SER A 50 0.32 -3.75 -8.53
N ASP A 51 -0.22 -4.90 -8.96
CA ASP A 51 0.13 -5.52 -10.24
C ASP A 51 -0.12 -4.62 -11.45
N ALA A 52 -1.03 -3.66 -11.32
CA ALA A 52 -1.33 -2.65 -12.34
C ALA A 52 -0.54 -1.33 -12.14
N GLY A 53 0.37 -1.27 -11.18
CA GLY A 53 1.18 -0.07 -10.86
C GLY A 53 0.42 1.00 -10.08
N TYR A 54 -0.72 0.69 -9.46
CA TYR A 54 -1.43 1.64 -8.60
C TYR A 54 -0.90 1.61 -7.17
N PHE A 55 -0.97 2.76 -6.51
CA PHE A 55 -0.72 2.86 -5.07
C PHE A 55 -1.81 2.12 -4.27
N ARG A 56 -1.37 1.28 -3.33
CA ARG A 56 -2.19 0.47 -2.41
C ARG A 56 -2.23 1.12 -1.02
N PHE A 57 -1.09 1.66 -0.58
CA PHE A 57 -0.88 2.21 0.75
C PHE A 57 -0.98 3.74 0.77
N VAL A 58 -0.82 4.39 -0.39
CA VAL A 58 -1.02 5.83 -0.59
C VAL A 58 -2.29 6.08 -1.40
N LYS A 59 -3.42 6.39 -0.72
CA LYS A 59 -4.72 6.56 -1.37
C LYS A 59 -5.09 8.03 -1.53
N PHE A 60 -5.30 8.47 -2.76
CA PHE A 60 -5.68 9.85 -3.05
C PHE A 60 -7.20 10.04 -2.91
N HIS A 61 -7.61 11.03 -2.14
CA HIS A 61 -8.99 11.40 -1.87
C HIS A 61 -9.30 12.70 -2.64
N THR A 62 -10.32 12.68 -3.50
CA THR A 62 -10.91 13.83 -4.25
C THR A 62 -10.16 14.39 -5.48
N ASN A 63 -10.97 14.95 -6.41
CA ASN A 63 -10.73 15.68 -7.67
C ASN A 63 -9.73 15.17 -8.72
N MET A 64 -8.85 14.22 -8.39
CA MET A 64 -8.21 13.40 -9.41
C MET A 64 -9.26 12.44 -9.93
N ALA A 65 -9.59 12.52 -11.22
CA ALA A 65 -10.33 11.45 -11.89
C ALA A 65 -9.69 10.13 -11.45
N ARG A 66 -10.50 9.20 -10.93
CA ARG A 66 -10.09 8.05 -10.08
C ARG A 66 -9.00 7.12 -10.65
N ASN A 67 -8.44 7.41 -11.82
CA ASN A 67 -7.57 6.55 -12.61
C ASN A 67 -6.16 7.11 -12.87
N ASP A 68 -5.88 8.39 -12.56
CA ASP A 68 -4.58 9.00 -12.94
C ASP A 68 -3.50 8.93 -11.86
N THR A 69 -3.72 8.18 -10.77
CA THR A 69 -2.70 8.04 -9.72
C THR A 69 -1.43 7.39 -10.24
N TYR A 70 -1.50 6.65 -11.35
CA TYR A 70 -0.32 6.15 -12.08
C TYR A 70 0.64 7.28 -12.50
N THR A 71 0.11 8.44 -12.89
CA THR A 71 0.93 9.61 -13.29
C THR A 71 1.68 10.24 -12.11
N LEU A 72 1.34 9.86 -10.87
CA LEU A 72 1.99 10.34 -9.65
C LEU A 72 3.18 9.46 -9.22
N GLN A 73 3.48 8.39 -9.95
CA GLN A 73 4.69 7.61 -9.66
C GLN A 73 5.96 8.45 -9.88
N GLY A 74 6.85 8.47 -8.90
CA GLY A 74 8.04 9.32 -8.92
C GLY A 74 7.74 10.82 -8.79
N SER A 75 6.54 11.19 -8.36
CA SER A 75 6.19 12.58 -8.03
C SER A 75 6.54 12.89 -6.57
N SER A 76 6.44 14.15 -6.17
CA SER A 76 6.68 14.58 -4.79
C SER A 76 5.47 15.30 -4.21
N ILE A 77 5.27 15.24 -2.90
CA ILE A 77 4.20 15.96 -2.18
C ILE A 77 4.85 16.87 -1.14
N LEU A 78 4.67 18.18 -1.27
CA LEU A 78 4.96 19.13 -0.20
C LEU A 78 3.83 19.09 0.83
N VAL A 79 4.13 18.60 2.03
CA VAL A 79 3.16 18.43 3.12
C VAL A 79 2.72 19.80 3.64
N LYS A 80 1.43 20.11 3.53
CA LYS A 80 0.83 21.33 4.10
C LYS A 80 0.19 21.08 5.46
N ASP A 81 -0.42 19.91 5.64
CA ASP A 81 -1.13 19.54 6.85
C ASP A 81 -1.19 18.02 7.03
N LEU A 82 -1.20 17.58 8.28
CA LEU A 82 -1.26 16.20 8.74
C LEU A 82 -2.41 16.10 9.75
N ARG A 83 -3.34 15.18 9.55
CA ARG A 83 -4.50 15.04 10.44
C ARG A 83 -5.07 13.63 10.41
N GLN A 84 -6.04 13.38 11.29
CA GLN A 84 -6.79 12.11 11.34
C GLN A 84 -5.88 10.88 11.50
N PHE A 85 -4.90 10.95 12.40
CA PHE A 85 -4.13 9.78 12.81
C PHE A 85 -5.05 8.72 13.41
N LYS A 86 -5.02 7.49 12.89
CA LYS A 86 -5.90 6.40 13.32
C LYS A 86 -5.19 5.06 13.28
N LEU A 87 -5.49 4.21 14.26
CA LEU A 87 -5.21 2.78 14.26
C LEU A 87 -6.46 2.02 13.80
N SER A 88 -6.37 1.21 12.75
CA SER A 88 -7.46 0.35 12.31
C SER A 88 -7.58 -0.90 13.19
N SER A 89 -8.74 -1.55 13.18
CA SER A 89 -8.96 -2.83 13.86
C SER A 89 -8.03 -3.95 13.36
N SER A 90 -7.60 -3.86 12.10
CA SER A 90 -6.59 -4.75 11.50
C SER A 90 -5.14 -4.37 11.81
N GLY A 91 -4.89 -3.43 12.72
CA GLY A 91 -3.55 -3.05 13.16
C GLY A 91 -2.83 -2.05 12.25
N ASN A 92 -3.51 -1.43 11.28
CA ASN A 92 -2.89 -0.49 10.36
C ASN A 92 -2.95 0.93 10.91
N HIS A 93 -1.79 1.59 10.98
CA HIS A 93 -1.72 3.00 11.27
C HIS A 93 -1.91 3.83 9.99
N THR A 94 -2.81 4.81 10.06
CA THR A 94 -3.15 5.68 8.94
C THR A 94 -3.09 7.15 9.34
N ILE A 95 -2.75 8.00 8.38
CA ILE A 95 -2.75 9.46 8.52
C ILE A 95 -3.36 10.05 7.25
N ARG A 96 -4.05 11.19 7.37
CA ARG A 96 -4.44 12.01 6.22
C ARG A 96 -3.44 13.15 6.05
N ILE A 97 -2.94 13.30 4.83
CA ILE A 97 -1.98 14.32 4.43
C ILE A 97 -2.63 15.18 3.35
N THR A 98 -2.64 16.49 3.54
CA THR A 98 -2.92 17.42 2.44
C THR A 98 -1.67 18.19 2.07
N GLY A 99 -1.49 18.45 0.78
CA GLY A 99 -0.29 19.05 0.25
C GLY A 99 -0.41 19.48 -1.19
N THR A 100 0.72 19.88 -1.77
CA THR A 100 0.84 20.14 -3.21
C THR A 100 1.74 19.06 -3.81
N ALA A 101 1.18 18.26 -4.73
CA ALA A 101 1.95 17.29 -5.48
C ALA A 101 2.60 17.95 -6.70
N THR A 102 3.86 17.64 -6.97
CA THR A 102 4.61 18.05 -8.18
C THR A 102 4.93 16.82 -9.00
N ARG A 103 4.32 16.72 -10.19
CA ARG A 103 4.51 15.64 -11.15
C ARG A 103 5.86 15.73 -11.87
N LYS A 104 6.23 14.68 -12.61
CA LYS A 104 7.48 14.62 -13.39
C LYS A 104 7.57 15.72 -14.47
N ASP A 105 6.43 16.11 -15.03
CA ASP A 105 6.30 17.23 -15.97
C ASP A 105 6.37 18.61 -15.28
N LYS A 106 6.62 18.65 -13.96
CA LYS A 106 6.64 19.83 -13.09
C LYS A 106 5.29 20.50 -12.89
N SER A 107 4.20 19.94 -13.43
CA SER A 107 2.86 20.42 -13.10
C SER A 107 2.53 20.13 -11.64
N THR A 108 1.76 21.03 -11.04
CA THR A 108 1.37 20.94 -9.63
C THR A 108 -0.11 20.74 -9.49
N LEU A 109 -0.52 19.95 -8.49
CA LEU A 109 -1.92 19.78 -8.10
C LEU A 109 -2.08 19.71 -6.59
N GLU A 110 -3.29 20.01 -6.11
CA GLU A 110 -3.62 19.77 -4.72
C GLU A 110 -3.79 18.27 -4.48
N ALA A 111 -3.06 17.75 -3.50
CA ALA A 111 -3.11 16.37 -3.09
C ALA A 111 -3.75 16.27 -1.72
N ASP A 112 -4.75 15.40 -1.61
CA ASP A 112 -5.34 14.98 -0.35
C ASP A 112 -5.25 13.45 -0.32
N VAL A 113 -4.57 12.92 0.68
CA VAL A 113 -4.07 11.54 0.68
C VAL A 113 -4.35 10.90 2.03
N ILE A 114 -4.88 9.69 2.01
CA ILE A 114 -4.93 8.78 3.16
C ILE A 114 -3.80 7.78 2.99
N MET A 115 -2.83 7.81 3.91
CA MET A 115 -1.63 7.00 3.83
C MET A 115 -1.59 5.98 4.97
N THR A 116 -1.41 4.70 4.64
CA THR A 116 -1.00 3.65 5.57
C THR A 116 0.53 3.67 5.67
N PHE A 117 1.06 4.58 6.49
CA PHE A 117 2.44 5.07 6.37
C PHE A 117 3.51 3.99 6.57
N ASP A 118 3.37 3.07 7.52
CA ASP A 118 4.38 2.02 7.72
C ASP A 118 4.49 1.13 6.47
N LYS A 119 3.35 0.75 5.88
CA LYS A 119 3.33 -0.05 4.64
C LYS A 119 3.79 0.74 3.43
N ALA A 120 3.47 2.02 3.36
CA ALA A 120 3.96 2.89 2.30
C ALA A 120 5.50 3.00 2.35
N ILE A 121 6.11 3.04 3.55
CA ILE A 121 7.56 3.16 3.72
C ILE A 121 8.29 1.82 3.56
N TYR A 122 7.72 0.75 4.09
CA TYR A 122 8.40 -0.55 4.23
C TYR A 122 7.90 -1.63 3.27
N GLY A 123 6.79 -1.40 2.57
CA GLY A 123 6.07 -2.44 1.83
C GLY A 123 5.29 -3.39 2.76
N GLU A 124 4.67 -4.40 2.16
CA GLU A 124 3.98 -5.47 2.89
C GLU A 124 3.91 -6.75 2.04
N PHE A 125 4.17 -7.94 2.61
CA PHE A 125 4.01 -9.23 1.92
C PHE A 125 4.71 -9.32 0.54
N GLY A 126 5.95 -8.84 0.45
CA GLY A 126 6.72 -8.82 -0.82
C GLY A 126 6.33 -7.69 -1.78
N LEU A 127 5.35 -6.86 -1.43
CA LEU A 127 5.02 -5.65 -2.18
C LEU A 127 6.05 -4.56 -1.91
N ALA A 128 6.45 -3.85 -2.97
CA ALA A 128 7.41 -2.76 -2.89
C ALA A 128 6.89 -1.57 -2.05
N PRO A 129 7.78 -0.80 -1.41
CA PRO A 129 7.41 0.45 -0.76
C PRO A 129 6.95 1.49 -1.79
N GLU A 130 6.00 2.32 -1.37
CA GLU A 130 5.36 3.37 -2.19
C GLU A 130 5.87 4.77 -1.84
N LEU A 131 6.59 4.90 -0.74
CA LEU A 131 7.27 6.11 -0.32
C LEU A 131 8.78 5.88 -0.36
N VAL A 132 9.49 6.79 -1.02
CA VAL A 132 10.95 6.78 -1.04
C VAL A 132 11.44 7.51 0.20
N VAL A 133 12.09 6.76 1.09
CA VAL A 133 12.74 7.30 2.30
C VAL A 133 14.27 7.13 2.21
N PRO A 134 15.04 7.91 2.99
CA PRO A 134 16.49 7.71 3.11
C PRO A 134 16.85 6.28 3.53
N ASP A 135 18.05 5.84 3.16
CA ASP A 135 18.48 4.43 3.35
C ASP A 135 18.49 3.99 4.82
N GLU A 136 18.80 4.89 5.74
CA GLU A 136 18.75 4.63 7.20
C GLU A 136 17.35 4.24 7.71
N TYR A 137 16.30 4.64 6.99
CA TYR A 137 14.91 4.33 7.30
C TYR A 137 14.32 3.27 6.38
N ARG A 138 15.09 2.74 5.42
CA ARG A 138 14.65 1.55 4.69
C ARG A 138 14.85 0.37 5.63
N LYS A 139 13.83 -0.46 5.81
CA LYS A 139 14.06 -1.76 6.44
C LYS A 139 15.11 -2.46 5.59
N SER A 140 16.32 -2.63 6.14
CA SER A 140 17.32 -3.49 5.53
C SER A 140 16.63 -4.83 5.23
N PRO A 141 16.82 -5.44 4.05
CA PRO A 141 16.42 -6.81 3.86
C PRO A 141 17.13 -7.61 4.95
N ALA A 142 16.38 -7.96 6.01
CA ALA A 142 16.91 -8.77 7.07
C ALA A 142 17.29 -10.10 6.41
N ALA A 143 18.53 -10.53 6.64
CA ALA A 143 18.93 -11.91 6.44
C ALA A 143 17.83 -12.84 6.99
N PRO A 144 17.58 -14.01 6.36
CA PRO A 144 16.46 -14.87 6.69
C PRO A 144 16.45 -15.14 8.19
N VAL A 145 15.41 -14.62 8.85
CA VAL A 145 15.08 -15.04 10.21
C VAL A 145 14.66 -16.49 10.07
N ASN A 146 15.49 -17.41 10.54
CA ASN A 146 15.12 -18.82 10.66
C ASN A 146 13.89 -18.90 11.57
N GLU A 147 12.71 -19.00 10.97
CA GLU A 147 11.47 -19.30 11.66
C GLU A 147 11.53 -20.76 12.12
N GLU A 148 11.86 -21.00 13.38
CA GLU A 148 11.52 -22.25 14.04
C GLU A 148 9.98 -22.37 14.16
N PRO A 149 9.40 -23.53 13.82
CA PRO A 149 7.96 -23.67 13.71
C PRO A 149 7.33 -23.80 15.12
N VAL A 150 6.61 -22.77 15.56
CA VAL A 150 5.74 -22.87 16.73
C VAL A 150 4.45 -23.60 16.34
N LYS A 151 4.26 -24.77 16.94
CA LYS A 151 3.11 -25.67 16.81
C LYS A 151 1.77 -24.97 17.12
N GLN A 152 0.83 -25.14 16.20
CA GLN A 152 -0.61 -25.00 16.42
C GLN A 152 -1.13 -26.02 17.46
N PRO A 153 -2.27 -25.74 18.11
CA PRO A 153 -3.28 -26.76 18.34
C PRO A 153 -4.54 -26.49 17.51
N ALA A 154 -5.05 -27.58 16.95
CA ALA A 154 -6.17 -27.66 16.04
C ALA A 154 -7.54 -27.76 16.76
N LYS A 155 -8.53 -27.12 16.13
CA LYS A 155 -9.90 -27.59 15.80
C LYS A 155 -10.85 -28.08 16.90
N GLU A 156 -12.04 -27.47 16.91
CA GLU A 156 -13.29 -28.19 17.10
C GLU A 156 -14.31 -27.74 16.03
N GLU A 157 -14.94 -28.73 15.41
CA GLU A 157 -15.86 -28.69 14.29
C GLU A 157 -17.29 -28.91 14.82
N VAL A 158 -18.35 -28.46 14.13
CA VAL A 158 -19.57 -29.26 13.85
C VAL A 158 -20.68 -28.45 13.11
N LYS A 159 -21.07 -29.05 11.98
CA LYS A 159 -22.37 -29.18 11.26
C LYS A 159 -23.07 -28.04 10.49
N LYS A 160 -23.14 -28.33 9.18
CA LYS A 160 -24.22 -28.13 8.19
C LYS A 160 -25.65 -28.43 8.67
N THR A 161 -26.61 -27.62 8.19
CA THR A 161 -27.78 -28.01 7.32
C THR A 161 -28.37 -26.72 6.70
N ALA A 162 -28.30 -26.54 5.38
CA ALA A 162 -29.38 -26.69 4.37
C ALA A 162 -30.23 -25.41 4.12
N ALA A 163 -30.27 -24.99 2.84
CA ALA A 163 -30.91 -23.80 2.23
C ALA A 163 -32.38 -24.08 1.83
N PRO A 164 -33.10 -23.32 0.96
CA PRO A 164 -32.87 -21.97 0.35
C PRO A 164 -34.13 -21.06 0.30
N GLU A 165 -33.98 -19.76 -0.02
CA GLU A 165 -35.00 -18.88 -0.67
C GLU A 165 -34.32 -17.52 -1.00
N GLU A 166 -33.98 -17.24 -2.26
CA GLU A 166 -34.71 -16.42 -3.27
C GLU A 166 -34.62 -14.88 -3.13
N LEU A 167 -34.65 -14.21 -4.29
CA LEU A 167 -34.48 -12.77 -4.61
C LEU A 167 -33.01 -12.26 -4.67
N ASN A 168 -32.53 -11.56 -5.70
CA ASN A 168 -33.20 -10.79 -6.74
C ASN A 168 -32.27 -10.62 -7.96
N LYS A 169 -32.82 -10.78 -9.17
CA LYS A 169 -32.13 -10.51 -10.45
C LYS A 169 -32.03 -9.00 -10.65
N GLN A 170 -30.83 -8.44 -10.51
CA GLN A 170 -30.52 -7.11 -11.06
C GLN A 170 -29.69 -7.27 -12.34
N PRO A 171 -30.01 -6.53 -13.42
CA PRO A 171 -29.24 -6.60 -14.66
C PRO A 171 -27.82 -6.11 -14.40
N VAL A 172 -26.82 -6.90 -14.83
CA VAL A 172 -25.40 -6.54 -14.76
C VAL A 172 -25.23 -5.15 -15.41
N PRO A 173 -24.75 -4.13 -14.67
CA PRO A 173 -24.58 -2.79 -15.22
C PRO A 173 -23.68 -2.85 -16.46
N GLU A 174 -24.05 -2.17 -17.55
CA GLU A 174 -23.24 -2.17 -18.78
C GLU A 174 -21.79 -1.69 -18.53
N ASP A 175 -21.58 -0.85 -17.51
CA ASP A 175 -20.26 -0.41 -17.07
C ASP A 175 -19.38 -1.57 -16.54
N LEU A 176 -20.00 -2.63 -16.02
CA LEU A 176 -19.33 -3.83 -15.55
C LEU A 176 -18.95 -4.73 -16.73
N LYS A 177 -19.80 -4.80 -17.76
CA LYS A 177 -19.49 -5.49 -19.03
C LYS A 177 -18.32 -4.80 -19.76
N LYS A 178 -18.34 -3.47 -19.86
CA LYS A 178 -17.25 -2.69 -20.47
C LYS A 178 -15.92 -2.85 -19.72
N ARG A 179 -15.95 -3.06 -18.40
CA ARG A 179 -14.75 -3.35 -17.59
C ARG A 179 -14.19 -4.73 -17.85
N LEU A 180 -15.05 -5.75 -17.95
CA LEU A 180 -14.62 -7.10 -18.30
C LEU A 180 -13.99 -7.14 -19.70
N VAL A 181 -14.57 -6.44 -20.66
CA VAL A 181 -14.02 -6.30 -22.02
C VAL A 181 -12.65 -5.61 -22.00
N ALA A 182 -12.47 -4.55 -21.20
CA ALA A 182 -11.18 -3.85 -21.10
C ALA A 182 -10.07 -4.74 -20.49
N ASP A 183 -10.40 -5.52 -19.46
CA ASP A 183 -9.47 -6.46 -18.82
C ASP A 183 -9.08 -7.60 -19.78
N GLU A 184 -10.03 -8.09 -20.58
CA GLU A 184 -9.77 -9.12 -21.61
C GLU A 184 -8.91 -8.59 -22.75
N ILE A 185 -9.15 -7.37 -23.23
CA ILE A 185 -8.30 -6.73 -24.26
C ILE A 185 -6.87 -6.52 -23.75
N LYS A 186 -6.71 -6.18 -22.46
CA LYS A 186 -5.38 -6.02 -21.84
C LYS A 186 -4.62 -7.34 -21.79
N LYS A 187 -5.27 -8.43 -21.34
CA LYS A 187 -4.67 -9.78 -21.37
C LYS A 187 -4.27 -10.20 -22.79
N LEU A 188 -5.10 -9.89 -23.78
CA LEU A 188 -4.82 -10.14 -25.20
C LEU A 188 -3.58 -9.37 -25.69
N PHE A 189 -3.41 -8.12 -25.25
CA PHE A 189 -2.26 -7.31 -25.59
C PHE A 189 -0.97 -7.82 -24.93
N ASP A 190 -1.04 -8.29 -23.68
CA ASP A 190 0.09 -8.87 -22.97
C ASP A 190 0.56 -10.17 -23.65
N LEU A 191 -0.37 -11.01 -24.12
CA LEU A 191 -0.06 -12.22 -24.89
C LEU A 191 0.57 -11.89 -26.26
N TYR A 192 0.11 -10.85 -26.94
CA TYR A 192 0.75 -10.35 -28.16
C TYR A 192 2.17 -9.85 -27.90
N LYS A 193 2.38 -9.09 -26.82
CA LYS A 193 3.71 -8.60 -26.42
C LYS A 193 4.66 -9.71 -26.00
N ALA A 194 4.14 -10.79 -25.42
CA ALA A 194 4.89 -11.99 -25.11
C ALA A 194 5.22 -12.85 -26.35
N GLY A 195 4.75 -12.47 -27.55
CA GLY A 195 4.95 -13.24 -28.78
C GLY A 195 4.12 -14.52 -28.86
N ALA A 196 3.17 -14.72 -27.94
CA ALA A 196 2.29 -15.89 -27.90
C ALA A 196 1.14 -15.81 -28.91
N LEU A 197 0.88 -14.63 -29.47
CA LEU A 197 -0.12 -14.38 -30.52
C LEU A 197 0.51 -13.58 -31.66
N THR A 198 0.08 -13.89 -32.88
CA THR A 198 0.39 -13.05 -34.05
C THR A 198 -0.46 -11.78 -34.05
N LYS A 199 0.00 -10.75 -34.78
CA LYS A 199 -0.72 -9.47 -34.89
C LYS A 199 -2.14 -9.65 -35.46
N GLU A 200 -2.31 -10.59 -36.39
CA GLU A 200 -3.58 -10.89 -37.04
C GLU A 200 -4.59 -11.53 -36.06
N GLU A 201 -4.11 -12.45 -35.21
CA GLU A 201 -4.93 -13.09 -34.18
C GLU A 201 -5.34 -12.10 -33.09
N TYR A 202 -4.44 -11.22 -32.69
CA TYR A 202 -4.72 -10.16 -31.72
C TYR A 202 -5.84 -9.22 -32.21
N GLU A 203 -5.73 -8.69 -33.43
CA GLU A 203 -6.75 -7.76 -33.97
C GLU A 203 -8.10 -8.46 -34.19
N LYS A 204 -8.10 -9.73 -34.61
CA LYS A 204 -9.33 -10.53 -34.79
C LYS A 204 -10.05 -10.75 -33.46
N GLN A 205 -9.33 -11.08 -32.38
CA GLN A 205 -9.94 -11.29 -31.06
C GLN A 205 -10.36 -9.97 -30.40
N LYS A 206 -9.57 -8.91 -30.54
CA LYS A 206 -9.92 -7.57 -30.07
C LYS A 206 -11.21 -7.04 -30.70
N LYS A 207 -11.40 -7.22 -32.01
CA LYS A 207 -12.62 -6.80 -32.70
C LYS A 207 -13.85 -7.56 -32.17
N LYS A 208 -13.72 -8.87 -31.93
CA LYS A 208 -14.78 -9.71 -31.38
C LYS A 208 -15.22 -9.27 -29.97
N LEU A 209 -14.28 -8.79 -29.14
CA LEU A 209 -14.56 -8.30 -27.79
C LEU A 209 -15.20 -6.91 -27.76
N LEU A 210 -14.95 -6.08 -28.78
CA LEU A 210 -15.55 -4.75 -28.90
C LEU A 210 -16.97 -4.76 -29.49
N GLU A 211 -17.38 -5.85 -30.13
CA GLU A 211 -18.72 -6.03 -30.72
C GLU A 211 -19.71 -6.77 -29.77
N GLN A 212 -19.30 -7.12 -28.54
CA GLN A 212 -20.13 -7.75 -27.49
C GLN A 212 -20.84 -6.73 -26.58
#